data_AF-A0A2E0HDZ7-F1
#
_entry.id   AF-A0A2E0HDZ7-F1
#
_cell.length_a   1.000
_cell.length_b   1.000
_cell.length_c   1.000
_cell.angle_alpha   90.00
_cell.angle_beta   90.00
_cell.angle_gamma   90.00
#
_symmetry.space_group_name_H-M   'P 1'
#
loop_
_entity.id
_entity.type
_entity.pdbx_description
1 polymer ?
#
loop_
_entity_poly.entity_id
_entity_poly.type
_entity_poly.pdbx_seq_one_letter_code
_entity_poly.pdbx_strand_id
1 'polypeptide(L)'
;MDIGRDVRILFCGLGSPELHIERVAARVKKGGHPIPEAKIRERCTDSIHNFMTLLPRCQAVRVLDNSGTLAQLQVLFALEAGRLVTEFADPMPDWAKPLATVALQQLLQ
;
A
#
# COMPACT_ATOMS: atom_id res chain seq x y z
N MET A 1 -24.25 -7.70 19.19
CA MET A 1 -22.88 -7.38 19.60
C MET A 1 -22.01 -7.69 18.41
N ASP A 2 -21.48 -6.67 17.73
CA ASP A 2 -20.47 -6.90 16.72
C ASP A 2 -19.27 -7.53 17.41
N ILE A 3 -18.93 -8.75 17.00
CA ILE A 3 -17.68 -9.39 17.38
C ILE A 3 -16.55 -8.63 16.67
N GLY A 4 -16.06 -7.56 17.30
CA GLY A 4 -14.98 -6.73 16.75
C GLY A 4 -13.85 -7.62 16.21
N ARG A 5 -13.62 -7.57 14.90
CA ARG A 5 -12.56 -8.35 14.26
C ARG A 5 -11.33 -7.47 14.13
N ASP A 6 -10.19 -7.99 14.57
CA ASP A 6 -8.89 -7.36 14.36
C ASP A 6 -8.57 -7.31 12.86
N VAL A 7 -8.73 -6.13 12.26
CA VAL A 7 -8.42 -5.92 10.85
C VAL A 7 -6.90 -5.81 10.70
N ARG A 8 -6.34 -6.68 9.86
CA ARG A 8 -4.91 -6.65 9.47
C ARG A 8 -4.80 -6.42 7.98
N ILE A 9 -3.97 -5.45 7.56
CA ILE A 9 -3.82 -5.09 6.14
C ILE A 9 -2.37 -5.18 5.70
N LEU A 10 -2.17 -5.83 4.55
CA LEU A 10 -0.97 -5.78 3.75
C LEU A 10 -1.24 -4.85 2.55
N PHE A 11 -0.68 -3.65 2.56
CA PHE A 11 -0.83 -2.71 1.46
C PHE A 11 0.41 -2.76 0.56
N CYS A 12 0.22 -3.13 -0.70
CA CYS A 12 1.31 -3.19 -1.68
C CYS A 12 1.12 -2.10 -2.75
N GLY A 13 2.02 -1.13 -2.76
CA GLY A 13 2.08 -0.08 -3.79
C GLY A 13 3.14 -0.33 -4.85
N LEU A 14 3.09 0.47 -5.92
CA LEU A 14 4.11 0.58 -6.94
C LEU A 14 4.53 2.04 -7.09
N GLY A 15 5.74 2.25 -7.58
CA GLY A 15 6.35 3.57 -7.74
C GLY A 15 5.70 4.42 -8.82
N SER A 16 4.93 3.82 -9.73
CA SER A 16 4.19 4.56 -10.75
C SER A 16 2.95 3.80 -11.27
N PRO A 17 1.92 4.53 -11.75
CA PRO A 17 0.83 3.94 -12.52
C PRO A 17 1.29 3.25 -13.80
N GLU A 18 2.36 3.72 -14.44
CA GLU A 18 2.95 3.13 -15.63
C GLU A 18 3.39 1.68 -15.36
N LEU A 19 4.01 1.43 -14.21
CA LEU A 19 4.39 0.08 -13.82
C LEU A 19 3.17 -0.83 -13.59
N HIS A 20 2.05 -0.29 -13.07
CA HIS A 20 0.80 -1.05 -13.01
C HIS A 20 0.29 -1.41 -14.42
N ILE A 21 0.33 -0.46 -15.36
CA ILE A 21 -0.10 -0.65 -16.75
C ILE A 21 0.76 -1.72 -17.42
N GLU A 22 2.08 -1.64 -17.29
CA GLU A 22 3.02 -2.64 -17.82
C GLU A 22 2.75 -4.05 -17.27
N ARG A 23 2.52 -4.16 -15.96
CA ARG A 23 2.21 -5.45 -15.31
C ARG A 23 0.85 -6.01 -15.75
N VAL A 24 -0.15 -5.14 -15.93
CA VAL A 24 -1.44 -5.55 -16.50
C VAL A 24 -1.26 -6.04 -17.94
N ALA A 25 -0.54 -5.30 -18.78
CA ALA A 25 -0.25 -5.68 -20.16
C ALA A 25 0.50 -7.02 -20.25
N ALA A 26 1.52 -7.23 -19.41
CA ALA A 26 2.26 -8.48 -19.32
C ALA A 26 1.37 -9.66 -18.92
N ARG A 27 0.44 -9.47 -17.97
CA ARG A 27 -0.54 -10.49 -17.58
C ARG A 27 -1.55 -10.76 -18.68
N VAL A 28 -2.01 -9.74 -19.41
CA VAL A 28 -2.95 -9.89 -20.54
C VAL A 28 -2.31 -10.71 -21.66
N LYS A 29 -1.03 -10.48 -21.98
CA LYS A 29 -0.27 -11.31 -22.93
C LYS A 29 -0.23 -12.80 -22.53
N LYS A 30 -0.40 -13.12 -21.25
CA LYS A 30 -0.47 -14.49 -20.71
C LYS A 30 -1.91 -15.01 -20.54
N GLY A 31 -2.90 -14.35 -21.13
CA GLY A 31 -4.32 -14.77 -21.09
C GLY A 31 -5.16 -14.13 -19.98
N GLY A 32 -4.66 -13.09 -19.29
CA GLY A 32 -5.42 -12.36 -18.28
C GLY A 32 -6.43 -11.35 -18.85
N HIS A 33 -7.41 -10.94 -18.03
CA HIS A 33 -8.39 -9.91 -18.40
C HIS A 33 -7.77 -8.49 -18.44
N PRO A 34 -8.03 -7.68 -19.47
CA PRO A 34 -7.54 -6.30 -19.55
C PRO A 34 -8.19 -5.40 -18.51
N ILE A 35 -7.50 -4.31 -18.14
CA ILE A 35 -8.06 -3.23 -17.33
C ILE A 35 -7.77 -1.93 -18.08
N PRO A 36 -8.76 -1.05 -18.30
CA PRO A 36 -8.51 0.24 -18.94
C PRO A 36 -7.47 1.06 -18.17
N GLU A 37 -6.51 1.68 -18.87
CA GLU A 37 -5.43 2.44 -18.24
C GLU A 37 -5.93 3.58 -17.36
N ALA A 38 -6.97 4.30 -17.80
CA ALA A 38 -7.59 5.36 -17.01
C ALA A 38 -8.05 4.85 -15.63
N LYS A 39 -8.64 3.65 -15.59
CA LYS A 39 -9.09 3.01 -14.35
C LYS A 39 -7.92 2.52 -13.49
N ILE A 40 -6.81 2.13 -14.11
CA ILE A 40 -5.58 1.79 -13.37
C ILE A 40 -5.06 3.05 -12.66
N ARG A 41 -4.93 4.16 -13.38
CA ARG A 41 -4.44 5.44 -12.86
C ARG A 41 -5.31 5.96 -11.71
N GLU A 42 -6.62 5.97 -11.90
CA GLU A 42 -7.60 6.33 -10.86
C GLU A 42 -7.38 5.48 -9.60
N ARG A 43 -7.31 4.15 -9.74
CA ARG A 43 -7.14 3.24 -8.61
C ARG A 43 -5.80 3.39 -7.89
N CYS A 44 -4.72 3.74 -8.59
CA CYS A 44 -3.43 4.00 -7.95
C CYS A 44 -3.58 5.12 -6.91
N THR A 45 -4.24 6.21 -7.28
CA THR A 45 -4.49 7.35 -6.37
C THR A 45 -5.53 7.02 -5.31
N ASP A 46 -6.69 6.48 -5.71
CA ASP A 46 -7.80 6.21 -4.79
C ASP A 46 -7.45 5.17 -3.73
N SER A 47 -6.67 4.15 -4.08
CA SER A 47 -6.25 3.14 -3.10
C SER A 47 -5.43 3.74 -1.96
N ILE A 48 -4.57 4.72 -2.24
CA ILE A 48 -3.79 5.43 -1.22
C ILE A 48 -4.73 6.26 -0.33
N HIS A 49 -5.62 7.06 -0.92
CA HIS A 49 -6.59 7.87 -0.15
C HIS A 49 -7.52 7.02 0.73
N ASN A 50 -8.04 5.93 0.17
CA ASN A 50 -8.87 4.99 0.90
C ASN A 50 -8.09 4.36 2.06
N PHE A 51 -6.82 3.99 1.81
CA PHE A 51 -6.01 3.38 2.84
C PHE A 51 -5.57 4.37 3.93
N MET A 52 -5.31 5.65 3.61
CA MET A 52 -5.12 6.70 4.61
C MET A 52 -6.28 6.77 5.61
N THR A 53 -7.52 6.61 5.12
CA THR A 53 -8.72 6.63 5.97
C THR A 53 -8.88 5.36 6.82
N LEU A 54 -8.42 4.22 6.29
CA LEU A 54 -8.59 2.91 6.92
C LEU A 54 -7.47 2.56 7.91
N LEU A 55 -6.24 3.01 7.63
CA LEU A 55 -5.03 2.68 8.37
C LEU A 55 -5.18 2.90 9.89
N PRO A 56 -5.71 4.03 10.39
CA PRO A 56 -5.85 4.26 11.83
C PRO A 56 -6.79 3.29 12.55
N ARG A 57 -7.67 2.60 11.81
CA ARG A 57 -8.66 1.67 12.34
C ARG A 57 -8.19 0.21 12.33
N CYS A 58 -6.99 -0.04 11.81
CA CYS A 58 -6.45 -1.38 11.68
C CYS A 58 -5.67 -1.79 12.93
N GLN A 59 -5.83 -3.04 13.35
CA GLN A 59 -5.04 -3.63 14.43
C GLN A 59 -3.57 -3.82 14.01
N ALA A 60 -3.34 -4.13 12.72
CA ALA A 60 -2.02 -4.22 12.14
C ALA A 60 -2.00 -3.74 10.69
N VAL A 61 -0.95 -3.02 10.31
CA VAL A 61 -0.69 -2.64 8.92
C VAL A 61 0.75 -2.91 8.55
N ARG A 62 0.97 -3.36 7.31
CA ARG A 62 2.28 -3.46 6.69
C ARG A 62 2.20 -2.82 5.32
N VAL A 63 3.06 -1.85 5.04
CA VAL A 63 3.12 -1.16 3.75
C VAL A 63 4.35 -1.61 3.01
N LEU A 64 4.19 -2.02 1.76
CA LEU A 64 5.25 -2.60 0.95
C LEU A 64 5.38 -1.87 -0.38
N ASP A 65 6.63 -1.68 -0.77
CA ASP A 65 6.98 -1.29 -2.11
C ASP A 65 7.25 -2.54 -2.95
N ASN A 66 6.39 -2.76 -3.95
CA ASN A 66 6.49 -3.86 -4.89
C ASN A 66 6.94 -3.38 -6.29
N SER A 67 7.61 -2.23 -6.39
CA SER A 67 8.05 -1.66 -7.67
C SER A 67 9.08 -2.52 -8.39
N GLY A 68 9.94 -3.18 -7.61
CA GLY A 68 10.94 -4.10 -8.13
C GLY A 68 10.43 -5.50 -8.42
N THR A 69 11.37 -6.41 -8.55
CA THR A 69 11.13 -7.86 -8.57
C THR A 69 10.73 -8.36 -7.18
N LEU A 70 10.29 -9.62 -7.07
CA LEU A 70 10.00 -10.25 -5.77
C LEU A 70 11.21 -10.23 -4.81
N ALA A 71 12.44 -10.33 -5.34
CA ALA A 71 13.66 -10.23 -4.55
C ALA A 71 13.95 -8.80 -4.05
N GLN A 72 13.25 -7.80 -4.59
CA GLN A 72 13.36 -6.39 -4.24
C GLN A 72 12.12 -5.88 -3.49
N LEU A 73 11.20 -6.77 -3.10
CA LEU A 73 10.03 -6.40 -2.30
C LEU A 73 10.50 -5.84 -0.95
N GLN A 74 10.12 -4.60 -0.66
CA GLN A 74 10.56 -3.90 0.54
C GLN A 74 9.37 -3.59 1.45
N VAL A 75 9.51 -3.87 2.75
CA VAL A 75 8.59 -3.34 3.76
C VAL A 75 9.01 -1.90 4.06
N LEU A 76 8.12 -0.94 3.80
CA LEU A 76 8.37 0.48 4.01
C LEU A 76 8.14 0.89 5.47
N PHE A 77 7.13 0.32 6.12
CA PHE A 77 6.91 0.40 7.57
C PHE A 77 5.83 -0.61 7.98
N ALA A 78 5.75 -0.87 9.28
CA ALA A 78 4.69 -1.69 9.84
C ALA A 78 4.26 -1.19 11.22
N LEU A 79 2.95 -1.19 11.46
CA LEU A 79 2.35 -0.91 12.77
C LEU A 79 1.60 -2.13 13.28
N GLU A 80 1.71 -2.42 14.57
CA GLU A 80 0.88 -3.40 15.28
C GLU A 80 0.44 -2.82 16.61
N ALA A 81 -0.87 -2.88 16.90
CA ALA A 81 -1.46 -2.34 18.13
C ALA A 81 -1.02 -0.90 18.45
N GLY A 82 -0.98 -0.04 17.42
CA GLY A 82 -0.56 1.36 17.56
C GLY A 82 0.94 1.57 17.78
N ARG A 83 1.78 0.55 17.58
CA ARG A 83 3.24 0.65 17.74
C ARG A 83 3.95 0.37 16.44
N LEU A 84 5.06 1.07 16.21
CA LEU A 84 5.96 0.80 15.09
C LEU A 84 6.71 -0.52 15.35
N VAL A 85 6.50 -1.52 14.48
CA VAL A 85 7.21 -2.82 14.53
C VAL A 85 8.21 -2.98 13.39
N THR A 86 8.15 -2.10 12.39
CA THR A 86 9.19 -1.96 11.36
C THR A 86 9.36 -0.47 11.10
N GLU A 87 10.59 0.02 11.22
CA GLU A 87 10.93 1.43 11.03
C GLU A 87 10.55 1.93 9.64
N PHE A 88 10.34 3.24 9.53
CA PHE A 88 10.09 3.88 8.26
C PHE A 88 11.34 3.79 7.38
N ALA A 89 11.16 3.32 6.15
CA ALA A 89 12.21 3.31 5.15
C ALA A 89 12.72 4.73 4.86
N ASP A 90 14.04 4.84 4.65
CA ASP A 90 14.72 6.06 4.23
C ASP A 90 15.64 5.74 3.05
N PRO A 91 15.41 6.31 1.85
CA PRO A 91 14.33 7.25 1.52
C PRO A 91 12.95 6.58 1.45
N MET A 92 11.92 7.32 1.87
CA MET A 92 10.52 6.94 1.69
C MET A 92 10.06 7.26 0.26
N PRO A 93 9.52 6.29 -0.52
CA PRO A 93 8.96 6.54 -1.84
C PRO A 93 7.83 7.59 -1.80
N ASP A 94 7.77 8.46 -2.82
CA ASP A 94 6.80 9.56 -2.87
C ASP A 94 5.34 9.11 -2.71
N TRP A 95 4.98 7.99 -3.36
CA TRP A 95 3.64 7.42 -3.28
C TRP A 95 3.24 7.00 -1.86
N ALA A 96 4.22 6.62 -1.02
CA ALA A 96 3.99 6.11 0.32
C ALA A 96 4.06 7.21 1.40
N LYS A 97 4.60 8.40 1.08
CA LYS A 97 4.71 9.51 2.04
C LYS A 97 3.39 9.87 2.73
N PRO A 98 2.23 9.96 2.03
CA PRO A 98 0.97 10.25 2.70
C PRO A 98 0.57 9.18 3.73
N LEU A 99 0.87 7.90 3.47
CA LEU A 99 0.62 6.81 4.41
C LEU A 99 1.55 6.90 5.62
N ALA A 100 2.82 7.22 5.39
CA ALA A 100 3.79 7.43 6.47
C ALA A 100 3.39 8.62 7.36
N THR A 101 2.87 9.71 6.78
CA THR A 101 2.34 10.85 7.54
C THR A 101 1.20 10.44 8.46
N VAL A 102 0.21 9.68 7.96
CA VAL A 102 -0.91 9.19 8.79
C VAL A 102 -0.42 8.26 9.90
N ALA A 103 0.51 7.35 9.59
CA ALA A 103 1.11 6.46 10.58
C ALA A 103 1.85 7.24 11.68
N LEU A 104 2.61 8.27 11.34
CA LEU A 104 3.27 9.15 12.31
C LEU A 104 2.27 9.88 13.20
N GLN A 105 1.18 10.40 12.63
CA GLN A 105 0.12 11.05 13.42
C GLN A 105 -0.55 10.11 14.41
N GLN A 106 -0.71 8.83 14.04
CA GLN A 106 -1.25 7.81 14.93
C GLN A 106 -0.29 7.46 16.08
N LEU A 107 1.02 7.44 15.82
CA LEU A 107 2.04 7.14 16.84
C LEU A 107 2.21 8.24 17.90
N LEU A 108 1.74 9.45 17.63
CA LEU A 108 1.82 10.61 18.53
C LEU A 108 0.61 10.76 19.46
N GLN A 109 -0.40 9.89 19.33
CA GLN A 109 -1.62 9.86 20.15
C GLN A 109 -1.49 8.85 21.28
#